data_AF-A0AAV3ZGR1-F1
#
_entry.id   AF-A0AAV3ZGR1-F1
#
_cell.length_a   1.000
_cell.length_b   1.000
_cell.length_c   1.000
_cell.angle_alpha   90.00
_cell.angle_beta   90.00
_cell.angle_gamma   90.00
#
_symmetry.space_group_name_H-M   'P 1'
#
loop_
_entity.id
_entity.type
_entity.pdbx_description
1 polymer ?
#
loop_
_entity_poly.entity_id
_entity_poly.type
_entity_poly.pdbx_seq_one_letter_code
_entity_poly.pdbx_strand_id
1 'polypeptide(L)'
;MLQLLCYDNLRNKTGLVVPAAMNEIFARHVLATTKQEPGQNLVEFLQKLRALAKDCDFKQVTAEQNKKDFIRDAFICGLSSNHIRQRLLENNTLDLVTAFEKARSLEMAEKQSQTYHLPPTSVPCGGATSCPQTDSMEHSGESNIPVTAAVSAKCFFCGFQRHPRFKCPAKEET
;
A
#
# COMPACT_ATOMS: atom_id res chain seq x y z
N MET A 1 19.09 -23.79 7.85
CA MET A 1 18.05 -24.80 8.17
C MET A 1 17.23 -24.36 9.39
N LEU A 2 16.68 -23.12 9.40
CA LEU A 2 16.02 -22.56 10.60
C LEU A 2 14.88 -21.57 10.33
N GLN A 3 14.36 -21.48 9.09
CA GLN A 3 13.23 -20.59 8.78
C GLN A 3 11.92 -21.29 8.39
N LEU A 4 11.90 -22.63 8.31
CA LEU A 4 10.69 -23.40 7.97
C LEU A 4 9.92 -23.93 9.20
N LEU A 5 10.48 -23.80 10.42
CA LEU A 5 9.87 -24.38 11.63
C LEU A 5 8.84 -23.47 12.33
N CYS A 6 8.58 -22.26 11.84
CA CYS A 6 7.63 -21.35 12.48
C CYS A 6 6.18 -21.52 11.98
N TYR A 7 5.95 -22.22 10.86
CA TYR A 7 4.59 -22.40 10.31
C TYR A 7 3.94 -23.74 10.69
N ASP A 8 4.74 -24.76 10.99
CA ASP A 8 4.25 -26.10 11.33
C ASP A 8 4.06 -26.32 12.84
N ASN A 9 4.65 -25.49 13.71
CA ASN A 9 4.56 -25.64 15.17
C ASN A 9 3.29 -25.04 15.82
N LEU A 10 2.46 -24.32 15.07
CA LEU A 10 1.22 -23.73 15.61
C LEU A 10 -0.02 -24.60 15.40
N ARG A 11 0.06 -25.66 14.57
CA ARG A 11 -1.08 -26.51 14.22
C ARG A 11 -1.46 -27.56 15.28
N ASN A 12 -0.57 -27.89 16.21
CA ASN A 12 -0.71 -29.09 17.05
C ASN A 12 -1.00 -28.85 18.54
N LYS A 13 -1.38 -27.63 18.99
CA LYS A 13 -1.45 -27.36 20.45
C LYS A 13 -2.74 -26.86 21.07
N THR A 14 -3.83 -26.69 20.34
CA THR A 14 -5.14 -26.38 20.96
C THR A 14 -6.27 -27.08 20.20
N GLY A 15 -6.92 -28.03 20.86
CA GLY A 15 -8.03 -28.87 20.36
C GLY A 15 -9.32 -28.11 20.10
N LEU A 16 -9.28 -27.14 19.19
CA LEU A 16 -10.43 -26.52 18.55
C LEU A 16 -10.02 -26.19 17.12
N VAL A 17 -10.00 -27.19 16.24
CA VAL A 17 -9.83 -26.97 14.80
C VAL A 17 -11.16 -26.47 14.27
N VAL A 18 -11.43 -25.17 14.44
CA VAL A 18 -12.15 -24.46 13.39
C VAL A 18 -11.21 -24.58 12.19
N PRO A 19 -11.56 -25.29 11.11
CA PRO A 19 -10.73 -25.23 9.92
C PRO A 19 -10.71 -23.76 9.54
N ALA A 20 -9.55 -23.11 9.74
CA ALA A 20 -9.32 -21.80 9.15
C ALA A 20 -9.63 -22.01 7.68
N ALA A 21 -10.71 -21.39 7.21
CA ALA A 21 -11.18 -21.58 5.84
C ALA A 21 -9.96 -21.38 4.93
N MET A 22 -9.52 -22.46 4.29
CA MET A 22 -8.34 -22.42 3.44
C MET A 22 -8.62 -21.37 2.38
N ASN A 23 -7.67 -20.45 2.19
CA ASN A 23 -7.82 -19.40 1.21
C ASN A 23 -7.72 -20.02 -0.19
N GLU A 24 -8.87 -20.17 -0.85
CA GLU A 24 -8.96 -20.86 -2.14
C GLU A 24 -8.12 -20.17 -3.21
N ILE A 25 -8.02 -18.84 -3.14
CA ILE A 25 -7.27 -18.01 -4.09
C ILE A 25 -5.76 -18.27 -3.94
N PHE A 26 -5.29 -18.34 -2.70
CA PHE A 26 -3.91 -18.69 -2.39
C PHE A 26 -3.57 -20.12 -2.81
N ALA A 27 -4.43 -21.10 -2.49
CA ALA A 27 -4.21 -22.48 -2.87
C ALA A 27 -4.12 -22.66 -4.40
N ARG A 28 -5.03 -22.02 -5.15
CA ARG A 28 -5.02 -22.01 -6.62
C ARG A 28 -3.77 -21.34 -7.18
N HIS A 29 -3.31 -20.24 -6.57
CA HIS A 29 -2.06 -19.59 -6.96
C HIS A 29 -0.84 -20.51 -6.75
N VAL A 30 -0.75 -21.18 -5.60
CA VAL A 30 0.33 -22.14 -5.32
C VAL A 30 0.31 -23.27 -6.34
N LEU A 31 -0.85 -23.88 -6.61
CA LEU A 31 -0.98 -24.93 -7.63
C LEU A 31 -0.51 -24.45 -9.01
N ALA A 32 -0.97 -23.27 -9.45
CA ALA A 32 -0.68 -22.73 -10.79
C ALA A 32 0.79 -22.32 -10.97
N THR A 33 1.47 -21.90 -9.90
CA THR A 33 2.87 -21.45 -9.95
C THR A 33 3.87 -22.54 -9.59
N THR A 34 3.41 -23.70 -9.12
CA THR A 34 4.27 -24.83 -8.77
C THR A 34 4.99 -25.37 -10.01
N LYS A 35 6.32 -25.40 -9.94
CA LYS A 35 7.18 -25.96 -10.98
C LYS A 35 7.82 -27.27 -10.52
N GLN A 36 8.22 -28.10 -11.47
CA GLN A 36 9.00 -29.31 -11.19
C GLN A 36 10.38 -28.90 -10.69
N GLU A 37 10.82 -29.49 -9.57
CA GLU A 37 12.14 -29.22 -9.01
C GLU A 37 13.23 -29.94 -9.83
N PRO A 38 14.48 -29.42 -9.85
CA PRO A 38 15.60 -30.12 -10.46
C PRO A 38 15.78 -31.52 -9.84
N GLY A 39 15.73 -32.57 -10.67
CA GLY A 39 15.87 -33.96 -10.22
C GLY A 39 14.60 -34.62 -9.69
N GLN A 40 13.48 -33.89 -9.58
CA GLN A 40 12.18 -34.48 -9.23
C GLN A 40 11.67 -35.33 -10.40
N ASN A 41 11.15 -36.54 -10.13
CA ASN A 41 10.57 -37.36 -11.19
C ASN A 41 9.10 -36.96 -11.49
N LEU A 42 8.58 -37.42 -12.63
CA LEU A 42 7.23 -37.04 -13.09
C LEU A 42 6.11 -37.52 -12.15
N VAL A 43 6.28 -38.68 -11.52
CA VAL A 43 5.28 -39.25 -10.61
C VAL A 43 5.19 -38.42 -9.34
N GLU A 44 6.34 -38.07 -8.75
CA GLU A 44 6.45 -37.18 -7.58
C GLU A 44 5.85 -35.81 -7.88
N PHE A 45 6.16 -35.24 -9.05
CA PHE A 45 5.63 -33.94 -9.45
C PHE A 45 4.10 -33.98 -9.58
N LEU A 46 3.54 -34.99 -10.25
CA LEU A 46 2.10 -35.16 -10.36
C LEU A 46 1.43 -35.39 -9.00
N GLN A 47 2.05 -36.15 -8.11
CA GLN A 47 1.56 -36.36 -6.74
C GLN A 47 1.53 -35.05 -5.95
N LYS A 48 2.58 -34.22 -6.06
CA LYS A 48 2.63 -32.87 -5.46
C LYS A 48 1.48 -31.99 -5.97
N LEU A 49 1.26 -31.93 -7.29
CA LEU A 49 0.15 -31.17 -7.88
C LEU A 49 -1.22 -31.68 -7.40
N ARG A 50 -1.42 -33.01 -7.34
CA ARG A 50 -2.67 -33.61 -6.83
C ARG A 50 -2.91 -33.31 -5.35
N ALA A 51 -1.84 -33.21 -4.54
CA ALA A 51 -1.97 -32.83 -3.14
C ALA A 51 -2.43 -31.38 -3.00
N LEU A 52 -1.81 -30.45 -3.73
CA LEU A 52 -2.17 -29.02 -3.72
C LEU A 52 -3.59 -28.76 -4.24
N ALA A 53 -4.04 -29.54 -5.23
CA ALA A 53 -5.38 -29.42 -5.79
C ALA A 53 -6.51 -29.68 -4.77
N LYS A 54 -6.24 -30.41 -3.67
CA LYS A 54 -7.23 -30.68 -2.62
C LYS A 54 -7.63 -29.42 -1.85
N ASP A 55 -6.71 -28.47 -1.74
CA ASP A 55 -6.92 -27.23 -0.99
C ASP A 55 -7.54 -26.11 -1.86
N CYS A 56 -7.69 -26.35 -3.17
CA CYS A 56 -8.19 -25.37 -4.15
C CYS A 56 -9.73 -25.24 -4.17
N ASP A 57 -10.45 -26.09 -3.44
CA ASP A 57 -11.92 -26.09 -3.33
C ASP A 57 -12.64 -26.04 -4.71
N PHE A 58 -12.24 -26.92 -5.64
CA PHE A 58 -12.85 -26.99 -6.97
C PHE A 58 -14.34 -27.39 -6.90
N LYS A 59 -15.21 -26.50 -7.36
CA LYS A 59 -16.67 -26.67 -7.37
C LYS A 59 -17.20 -26.86 -8.79
N GLN A 60 -18.36 -27.49 -8.88
CA GLN A 60 -19.12 -27.50 -10.13
C GLN A 60 -19.68 -26.10 -10.37
N VAL A 61 -19.28 -25.47 -11.48
CA VAL A 61 -19.69 -24.12 -11.85
C VAL A 61 -20.09 -24.05 -13.33
N THR A 62 -20.72 -22.95 -13.73
CA THR A 62 -21.02 -22.70 -15.15
C THR A 62 -19.72 -22.45 -15.93
N ALA A 63 -19.74 -22.71 -17.24
CA ALA A 63 -18.59 -22.43 -18.10
C ALA A 63 -18.14 -20.96 -18.04
N GLU A 64 -19.09 -20.03 -17.91
CA GLU A 64 -18.80 -18.60 -17.80
C GLU A 64 -18.13 -18.25 -16.46
N GLN A 65 -18.56 -18.88 -15.35
CA GLN A 65 -17.89 -18.67 -14.06
C GLN A 65 -16.47 -19.25 -14.08
N ASN A 66 -16.27 -20.46 -14.61
CA ASN A 66 -14.95 -21.06 -14.73
C ASN A 66 -14.01 -20.18 -15.59
N LYS A 67 -14.53 -19.58 -16.66
CA LYS A 67 -13.79 -18.63 -17.49
C LYS A 67 -13.34 -17.41 -16.68
N LYS A 68 -14.23 -16.81 -15.88
CA LYS A 68 -13.88 -15.67 -15.01
C LYS A 68 -12.85 -16.05 -13.96
N ASP A 69 -13.00 -17.20 -13.32
CA ASP A 69 -12.05 -17.71 -12.33
C ASP A 69 -10.67 -17.95 -12.94
N PHE A 70 -10.63 -18.54 -14.15
CA PHE A 70 -9.39 -18.80 -14.85
C PHE A 70 -8.67 -17.49 -15.24
N ILE A 71 -9.41 -16.49 -15.73
CA ILE A 71 -8.85 -15.16 -16.03
C ILE A 71 -8.31 -14.51 -14.75
N ARG A 72 -9.05 -14.60 -13.64
CA ARG A 72 -8.61 -14.05 -12.34
C ARG A 72 -7.30 -14.70 -11.89
N ASP A 73 -7.22 -16.02 -11.91
CA ASP A 73 -6.02 -16.73 -11.47
C ASP A 73 -4.81 -16.39 -12.34
N ALA A 74 -5.00 -16.35 -13.67
CA ALA A 74 -3.96 -15.96 -14.62
C ALA A 74 -3.52 -14.51 -14.41
N PHE A 75 -4.46 -13.59 -14.17
CA PHE A 75 -4.19 -12.19 -13.85
C PHE A 75 -3.30 -12.08 -12.60
N ILE A 76 -3.69 -12.73 -11.49
CA ILE A 76 -2.92 -12.69 -10.23
C ILE A 76 -1.52 -13.29 -10.41
N CYS A 77 -1.40 -14.43 -11.08
CA CYS A 77 -0.12 -15.07 -11.34
C CYS A 77 0.80 -14.21 -12.22
N GLY A 78 0.22 -13.46 -13.17
CA GLY A 78 0.94 -12.63 -14.13
C GLY A 78 1.36 -11.25 -13.63
N LEU A 79 0.89 -10.79 -12.47
CA LEU A 79 1.24 -9.47 -11.93
C LEU A 79 2.75 -9.33 -11.69
N SER A 80 3.36 -8.22 -12.10
CA SER A 80 4.77 -7.94 -11.79
C SER A 80 4.98 -7.44 -10.35
N SER A 81 4.04 -6.67 -9.81
CA SER A 81 4.10 -6.17 -8.43
C SER A 81 3.76 -7.29 -7.43
N ASN A 82 4.78 -7.72 -6.69
CA ASN A 82 4.61 -8.69 -5.60
C ASN A 82 3.73 -8.13 -4.47
N HIS A 83 3.77 -6.81 -4.23
CA HIS A 83 2.93 -6.18 -3.21
C HIS A 83 1.45 -6.29 -3.56
N ILE A 84 1.08 -5.93 -4.79
CA ILE A 84 -0.31 -6.06 -5.26
C ILE A 84 -0.73 -7.52 -5.23
N ARG A 85 0.11 -8.44 -5.72
CA ARG A 85 -0.20 -9.87 -5.70
C ARG A 85 -0.47 -10.36 -4.27
N GLN A 86 0.39 -10.00 -3.31
CA GLN A 86 0.21 -10.36 -1.90
C GLN A 86 -1.15 -9.88 -1.37
N ARG A 87 -1.52 -8.63 -1.64
CA ARG A 87 -2.81 -8.06 -1.20
C ARG A 87 -4.03 -8.75 -1.81
N LEU A 88 -3.93 -9.25 -3.04
CA LEU A 88 -5.00 -10.04 -3.65
C LEU A 88 -5.10 -11.44 -3.00
N LEU A 89 -3.95 -12.07 -2.73
CA LEU A 89 -3.88 -13.41 -2.13
C LEU A 89 -4.29 -13.44 -0.64
N GLU A 90 -4.38 -12.30 0.05
CA GLU A 90 -4.91 -12.20 1.42
C GLU A 90 -6.42 -12.51 1.51
N ASN A 91 -7.15 -12.51 0.39
CA ASN A 91 -8.61 -12.68 0.37
C ASN A 91 -9.01 -14.16 0.24
N ASN A 92 -9.83 -14.65 1.18
CA ASN A 92 -10.30 -16.04 1.16
C ASN A 92 -11.16 -16.37 -0.06
N THR A 93 -11.93 -15.40 -0.54
CA THR A 93 -12.73 -15.46 -1.77
C THR A 93 -12.54 -14.14 -2.52
N LEU A 94 -12.48 -14.21 -3.84
CA LEU A 94 -12.24 -13.04 -4.68
C LEU A 94 -12.76 -13.29 -6.09
N ASP A 95 -13.67 -12.49 -6.61
CA ASP A 95 -14.06 -12.55 -8.01
C ASP A 95 -13.15 -11.68 -8.90
N LEU A 96 -13.25 -11.86 -10.22
CA LEU A 96 -12.42 -11.16 -11.19
C LEU A 96 -12.57 -9.63 -11.13
N VAL A 97 -13.78 -9.11 -10.95
CA VAL A 97 -14.04 -7.67 -10.97
C VAL A 97 -13.41 -7.04 -9.73
N THR A 98 -13.68 -7.62 -8.56
CA THR A 98 -13.10 -7.15 -7.29
C THR A 98 -11.58 -7.28 -7.28
N ALA A 99 -11.01 -8.33 -7.87
CA ALA A 99 -9.56 -8.50 -8.00
C ALA A 99 -8.93 -7.35 -8.79
N PHE A 100 -9.53 -7.00 -9.94
CA PHE A 100 -9.05 -5.92 -10.79
C PHE A 100 -9.17 -4.55 -10.11
N GLU A 101 -10.32 -4.26 -9.49
CA GLU A 101 -10.52 -2.99 -8.78
C GLU A 101 -9.51 -2.79 -7.66
N LYS A 102 -9.30 -3.82 -6.82
CA LYS A 102 -8.28 -3.79 -5.77
C LYS A 102 -6.88 -3.58 -6.34
N ALA A 103 -6.51 -4.32 -7.39
CA ALA A 103 -5.21 -4.19 -8.01
C ALA A 103 -4.96 -2.77 -8.55
N ARG A 104 -5.97 -2.20 -9.22
CA ARG A 104 -5.93 -0.84 -9.78
C ARG A 104 -5.80 0.21 -8.67
N SER A 105 -6.57 0.08 -7.59
CA SER A 105 -6.46 1.01 -6.46
C SER A 105 -5.07 0.98 -5.82
N LEU A 106 -4.49 -0.21 -5.66
CA LEU A 106 -3.13 -0.37 -5.13
C LEU A 106 -2.07 0.19 -6.07
N GLU A 107 -2.17 -0.08 -7.37
CA GLU A 107 -1.25 0.47 -8.39
C GLU A 107 -1.29 2.01 -8.40
N MET A 108 -2.49 2.61 -8.30
CA MET A 108 -2.64 4.06 -8.20
C MET A 108 -2.00 4.60 -6.92
N ALA A 109 -2.19 3.94 -5.78
CA ALA A 109 -1.58 4.33 -4.51
C ALA A 109 -0.04 4.23 -4.55
N GLU A 110 0.50 3.18 -5.16
CA GLU A 110 1.95 3.00 -5.36
C GLU A 110 2.52 4.10 -6.29
N LYS A 111 1.79 4.47 -7.34
CA LYS A 111 2.21 5.55 -8.24
C LYS A 111 2.16 6.92 -7.57
N GLN A 112 1.14 7.17 -6.75
CA GLN A 112 0.99 8.41 -5.99
C GLN A 112 2.03 8.50 -4.87
N SER A 113 2.40 7.39 -4.23
CA SER A 113 3.37 7.43 -3.14
C SER A 113 4.78 7.85 -3.62
N GLN A 114 5.12 7.54 -4.88
CA GLN A 114 6.38 7.94 -5.49
C GLN A 114 6.54 9.46 -5.60
N THR A 115 5.44 10.24 -5.65
CA THR A 115 5.55 11.71 -5.74
C THR A 115 5.93 12.36 -4.42
N TYR A 116 5.70 11.71 -3.27
CA TYR A 116 6.12 12.22 -1.96
C TYR A 116 7.64 12.16 -1.76
N HIS A 117 8.33 11.29 -2.49
CA HIS A 117 9.79 11.14 -2.38
C HIS A 117 10.57 12.07 -3.29
N LEU A 118 9.90 12.87 -4.13
CA LEU A 118 10.55 13.94 -4.87
C LEU A 118 10.82 15.11 -3.91
N PRO A 119 12.07 15.56 -3.73
CA PRO A 119 12.33 16.79 -3.01
C PRO A 119 11.57 17.92 -3.72
N PRO A 120 11.02 18.92 -2.99
CA PRO A 120 10.38 20.05 -3.63
C PRO A 120 11.42 20.73 -4.52
N THR A 121 11.30 20.52 -5.83
CA THR A 121 11.99 21.37 -6.79
C THR A 121 11.47 22.77 -6.52
N SER A 122 12.38 23.63 -6.05
CA SER A 122 12.14 25.05 -5.87
C SER A 122 11.62 25.61 -7.19
N VAL A 123 10.30 25.76 -7.30
CA VAL A 123 9.67 26.57 -8.33
C VAL A 123 10.23 27.98 -8.17
N PRO A 124 10.97 28.53 -9.15
CA PRO A 124 11.25 29.95 -9.15
C PRO A 124 9.92 30.63 -9.42
N CYS A 125 9.34 31.28 -8.41
CA CYS A 125 8.27 32.25 -8.61
C CYS A 125 8.90 33.47 -9.29
N GLY A 126 9.04 33.40 -10.61
CA GLY A 126 9.44 34.50 -11.46
C GLY A 126 8.24 34.98 -12.27
N GLY A 127 7.85 36.24 -12.08
CA GLY A 127 6.89 36.93 -12.96
C GLY A 127 5.73 37.56 -12.21
N ALA A 128 5.99 38.73 -11.61
CA ALA A 128 4.96 39.66 -11.18
C ALA A 128 4.25 40.26 -12.42
N THR A 129 2.91 40.21 -12.44
CA THR A 129 2.09 41.15 -13.23
C THR A 129 0.81 41.50 -12.46
N SER A 130 0.88 42.66 -11.81
CA SER A 130 -0.15 43.65 -11.41
C SER A 130 -1.62 43.24 -11.23
N CYS A 131 -2.20 43.66 -10.09
CA CYS A 131 -3.25 44.68 -10.08
C CYS A 131 -3.36 45.37 -8.69
N PRO A 132 -3.89 46.61 -8.64
CA PRO A 132 -3.39 47.66 -7.74
C PRO A 132 -4.24 47.86 -6.49
N GLN A 133 -3.61 48.21 -5.37
CA GLN A 133 -4.30 48.90 -4.27
C GLN A 133 -3.49 50.11 -3.82
N THR A 134 -4.24 51.20 -3.73
CA THR A 134 -3.85 52.57 -3.49
C THR A 134 -3.55 52.85 -2.02
N ASP A 135 -2.90 54.00 -1.84
CA ASP A 135 -2.82 54.84 -0.64
C ASP A 135 -1.69 54.56 0.37
N SER A 136 -0.61 55.37 0.20
CA SER A 136 -0.18 56.44 1.13
C SER A 136 0.04 56.04 2.60
N MET A 137 1.14 56.32 3.31
CA MET A 137 2.31 57.19 3.14
C MET A 137 3.23 56.94 4.37
N GLU A 138 4.56 56.87 4.16
CA GLU A 138 5.68 57.28 5.06
C GLU A 138 5.82 56.65 6.49
N HIS A 139 6.98 56.39 7.09
CA HIS A 139 8.34 56.89 6.95
C HIS A 139 9.35 55.90 7.59
N SER A 140 10.50 55.80 6.92
CA SER A 140 11.88 55.42 7.27
C SER A 140 12.29 54.97 8.69
N GLY A 141 13.20 53.98 8.73
CA GLY A 141 14.07 53.69 9.87
C GLY A 141 15.01 52.49 9.64
N GLU A 142 16.24 52.76 9.17
CA GLU A 142 17.34 51.81 8.94
C GLU A 142 17.92 51.17 10.21
N SER A 143 18.39 49.91 10.10
CA SER A 143 19.70 49.38 10.59
C SER A 143 19.66 47.82 10.57
N ASN A 144 20.28 47.14 9.61
CA ASN A 144 21.69 46.67 9.52
C ASN A 144 22.10 45.49 10.46
N ILE A 145 22.54 44.39 9.81
CA ILE A 145 23.57 43.38 10.25
C ILE A 145 23.05 42.14 11.06
N PRO A 146 23.62 40.91 10.96
CA PRO A 146 23.08 39.85 10.10
C PRO A 146 23.06 38.45 10.80
N VAL A 147 22.86 37.37 10.02
CA VAL A 147 23.37 36.00 10.31
C VAL A 147 22.85 35.29 11.58
N THR A 148 21.90 34.36 11.41
CA THR A 148 21.99 32.91 11.72
C THR A 148 20.61 32.29 12.00
N ALA A 149 20.39 31.12 11.40
CA ALA A 149 19.44 30.07 11.80
C ALA A 149 18.04 30.51 12.26
N ALA A 150 17.13 30.74 11.32
CA ALA A 150 15.71 30.90 11.61
C ALA A 150 15.06 29.54 11.95
N VAL A 151 15.33 29.04 13.17
CA VAL A 151 14.40 28.13 13.83
C VAL A 151 13.11 28.92 14.00
N SER A 152 12.04 28.53 13.29
CA SER A 152 10.76 29.21 13.39
C SER A 152 10.27 29.17 14.83
N ALA A 153 10.42 30.30 15.54
CA ALA A 153 9.94 30.40 16.91
C ALA A 153 8.45 30.09 16.92
N LYS A 154 8.04 29.17 17.80
CA LYS A 154 6.63 28.79 17.98
C LYS A 154 5.98 29.70 19.02
N CYS A 155 4.69 29.95 18.87
CA CYS A 155 3.86 30.62 19.85
C CYS A 155 3.73 29.72 21.08
N PHE A 156 3.97 30.27 22.27
CA PHE A 156 3.95 29.54 23.54
C PHE A 156 2.56 28.99 23.91
N PHE A 157 1.48 29.53 23.33
CA PHE A 157 0.13 29.16 23.69
C PHE A 157 -0.51 28.15 22.74
N CYS A 158 -0.31 28.30 21.43
CA CYS A 158 -0.95 27.43 20.43
C CYS A 158 0.03 26.56 19.64
N GLY A 159 1.35 26.68 19.88
CA GLY A 159 2.36 25.86 19.20
C GLY A 159 2.60 26.16 17.71
N PHE A 160 1.81 27.05 17.09
CA PHE A 160 1.99 27.53 15.72
C PHE A 160 3.13 28.55 15.61
N GLN A 161 3.36 29.13 14.43
CA GLN A 161 4.39 30.16 14.23
C GLN A 161 4.16 31.38 15.14
N ARG A 162 5.23 31.99 15.67
CA ARG A 162 5.17 33.11 16.61
C ARG A 162 4.33 34.27 16.06
N HIS A 163 3.36 34.72 16.84
CA HIS A 163 2.51 35.87 16.54
C HIS A 163 2.16 36.62 17.85
N PRO A 164 1.73 37.88 17.76
CA PRO A 164 1.18 38.61 18.90
C PRO A 164 -0.04 37.90 19.51
N ARG A 165 -0.21 37.94 20.84
CA ARG A 165 -1.31 37.24 21.58
C ARG A 165 -2.70 37.50 21.01
N PHE A 166 -2.98 38.71 20.51
CA PHE A 166 -4.29 39.07 19.94
C PHE A 166 -4.64 38.33 18.64
N LYS A 167 -3.63 37.77 17.94
CA LYS A 167 -3.80 36.91 16.75
C LYS A 167 -3.74 35.42 17.08
N CYS A 168 -3.65 35.05 18.36
CA CYS A 168 -3.55 33.66 18.77
C CYS A 168 -4.91 32.95 18.65
N PRO A 169 -4.99 31.81 17.95
CA PRO A 169 -6.21 30.99 17.93
C PRO A 169 -6.61 30.52 19.34
N ALA A 170 -5.62 30.25 20.20
CA ALA A 170 -5.81 29.84 21.60
C ALA A 170 -5.81 31.05 22.56
N LYS A 171 -6.37 32.19 22.16
CA LYS A 171 -6.36 33.41 23.01
C LYS A 171 -7.28 33.31 24.24
N GLU A 172 -8.28 32.42 24.23
CA GLU A 172 -9.31 32.28 25.30
C GLU A 172 -9.28 30.94 26.04
N GLU A 173 -8.33 30.05 25.73
CA GLU A 173 -8.08 28.87 26.55
C GLU A 173 -7.09 29.25 27.66
N THR A 174 -7.54 29.09 28.90
CA THR A 174 -6.77 29.37 30.14
C THR A 174 -6.16 28.08 30.66
#